data_AF-A0A918GUX5-F1
#
_entry.id   AF-A0A918GUX5-F1
#
_cell.length_a   1.000
_cell.length_b   1.000
_cell.length_c   1.000
_cell.angle_alpha   90.00
_cell.angle_beta   90.00
_cell.angle_gamma   90.00
#
_symmetry.space_group_name_H-M   'P 1'
#
loop_
_entity.id
_entity.type
_entity.pdbx_description
1 polymer ?
#
loop_
_entity_poly.entity_id
_entity_poly.type
_entity_poly.pdbx_seq_one_letter_code
_entity_poly.pdbx_strand_id
1 'polypeptide(L)'
;MAVLHRIAETVESSSPSASAARPGRRAVRSLVRQPGVAVWAGVLVPLVWMGIMLPQALIPPLLVDRGWPLGRIGLLTVLLGGAAGIAGASVTGRLVARLGRGRVLLTGCAGQLAATGVLLAVAVGAQGAVAAVAVAALGLARGALNTVIFTVFMDFCRPATAGTDFTLLSAWGFAVAVAAQSAGPPLAGAVGYGAAVAVAGMMTAVALVWARALYGREAPDSPSEGAEHAVQDAR
;
A
#
# COMPACT_ATOMS: atom_id res chain seq x y z
N MET A 1 2.09 -35.43 15.47
CA MET A 1 1.39 -36.01 14.30
C MET A 1 -0.09 -35.64 14.17
N ALA A 2 -0.83 -35.37 15.26
CA ALA A 2 -2.26 -35.02 15.19
C ALA A 2 -2.59 -33.67 14.50
N VAL A 3 -1.66 -32.71 14.48
CA VAL A 3 -1.83 -31.41 13.79
C VAL A 3 -1.70 -31.55 12.27
N LEU A 4 -0.83 -32.45 11.79
CA LEU A 4 -0.66 -32.71 10.36
C LEU A 4 -1.86 -33.45 9.76
N HIS A 5 -2.49 -34.35 10.53
CA HIS A 5 -3.70 -35.04 10.11
C HIS A 5 -4.89 -34.07 9.95
N ARG A 6 -4.98 -33.07 10.83
CA ARG A 6 -6.03 -32.04 10.77
C ARG A 6 -5.87 -31.10 9.57
N ILE A 7 -4.64 -30.84 9.12
CA ILE A 7 -4.37 -30.06 7.90
C ILE A 7 -4.72 -30.89 6.66
N ALA A 8 -4.41 -32.19 6.64
CA ALA A 8 -4.78 -33.08 5.55
C ALA A 8 -6.30 -33.21 5.40
N GLU A 9 -7.05 -33.37 6.50
CA GLU A 9 -8.51 -33.43 6.49
C GLU A 9 -9.17 -32.14 5.99
N THR A 10 -8.63 -30.97 6.33
CA THR A 10 -9.15 -29.70 5.77
C THR A 10 -8.94 -29.57 4.26
N VAL A 11 -7.87 -30.15 3.70
CA VAL A 11 -7.60 -30.14 2.25
C VAL A 11 -8.50 -31.15 1.52
N GLU A 12 -8.81 -32.29 2.15
CA GLU A 12 -9.61 -33.34 1.53
C GLU A 12 -11.13 -33.05 1.58
N SER A 13 -11.60 -32.29 2.59
CA SER A 13 -12.98 -31.82 2.67
C SER A 13 -13.34 -30.72 1.65
N SER A 14 -12.33 -30.08 1.04
CA SER A 14 -12.54 -29.21 -0.12
C SER A 14 -12.57 -30.03 -1.42
N SER A 15 -13.56 -30.91 -1.54
CA SER A 15 -14.00 -31.36 -2.86
C SER A 15 -14.30 -30.12 -3.71
N PRO A 16 -13.66 -29.93 -4.88
CA PRO A 16 -13.89 -28.76 -5.74
C PRO A 16 -15.24 -28.88 -6.45
N SER A 17 -16.33 -28.77 -5.69
CA SER A 17 -17.68 -28.57 -6.23
C SER A 17 -17.96 -27.07 -6.37
N ALA A 18 -17.18 -26.46 -7.25
CA ALA A 18 -17.58 -25.24 -7.94
C ALA A 18 -16.89 -25.32 -9.28
N SER A 19 -17.67 -25.60 -10.33
CA SER A 19 -17.23 -25.46 -11.72
C SER A 19 -16.45 -24.16 -11.84
N ALA A 20 -15.12 -24.28 -12.00
CA ALA A 20 -14.24 -23.15 -12.24
C ALA A 20 -14.58 -22.64 -13.64
N ALA A 21 -15.66 -21.86 -13.72
CA ALA A 21 -16.08 -21.18 -14.92
C ALA A 21 -14.87 -20.38 -15.40
N ARG A 22 -14.31 -20.79 -16.54
CA ARG A 22 -13.18 -20.10 -17.18
C ARG A 22 -13.49 -18.60 -17.14
N PRO A 23 -12.66 -17.76 -16.49
CA PRO A 23 -12.94 -16.34 -16.40
C PRO A 23 -12.94 -15.75 -17.82
N GLY A 24 -14.11 -15.64 -18.43
CA GLY A 24 -14.25 -15.08 -19.76
C GLY A 24 -13.92 -13.58 -19.73
N ARG A 25 -13.64 -12.98 -20.89
CA ARG A 25 -13.44 -11.52 -21.06
C ARG A 25 -14.52 -10.66 -20.36
N ARG A 26 -15.71 -11.23 -20.16
CA ARG A 26 -16.83 -10.65 -19.40
C ARG A 26 -16.56 -10.49 -17.90
N ALA A 27 -15.83 -11.41 -17.27
CA ALA A 27 -15.41 -11.31 -15.86
C ALA A 27 -14.43 -10.14 -15.64
N VAL A 28 -13.46 -9.98 -16.56
CA VAL A 28 -12.52 -8.84 -16.56
C VAL A 28 -13.25 -7.51 -16.73
N ARG A 29 -14.11 -7.41 -17.75
CA ARG A 29 -14.86 -6.18 -18.04
C ARG A 29 -15.82 -5.80 -16.91
N SER A 30 -16.39 -6.80 -16.24
CA SER A 30 -17.33 -6.54 -15.13
C SER A 30 -16.62 -6.09 -13.85
N LEU A 31 -15.37 -6.49 -13.60
CA LEU A 31 -14.58 -5.99 -12.45
C LEU A 31 -14.31 -4.49 -12.56
N VAL A 32 -13.82 -4.05 -13.72
CA VAL A 32 -13.50 -2.62 -13.98
C VAL A 32 -14.75 -1.74 -13.97
N ARG A 33 -15.93 -2.33 -14.19
CA ARG A 33 -17.23 -1.63 -14.16
C ARG A 33 -17.88 -1.60 -12.78
N GLN A 34 -17.30 -2.21 -11.75
CA GLN A 34 -17.87 -2.12 -10.42
C GLN A 34 -17.76 -0.68 -9.89
N PRO A 35 -18.87 -0.09 -9.40
CA PRO A 35 -18.83 1.21 -8.75
C PRO A 35 -17.89 1.13 -7.54
N GLY A 36 -17.00 2.12 -7.40
CA GLY A 36 -15.93 2.11 -6.40
C GLY A 36 -14.60 1.53 -6.92
N VAL A 37 -14.60 0.37 -7.57
CA VAL A 37 -13.36 -0.25 -8.11
C VAL A 37 -12.72 0.65 -9.15
N ALA A 38 -13.49 1.24 -10.07
CA ALA A 38 -12.95 2.09 -11.12
C ALA A 38 -12.22 3.32 -10.57
N VAL A 39 -12.77 3.98 -9.55
CA VAL A 39 -12.17 5.16 -8.92
C VAL A 39 -10.99 4.75 -8.04
N TRP A 40 -11.13 3.67 -7.28
CA TRP A 40 -10.11 3.22 -6.34
C TRP A 40 -8.90 2.62 -7.07
N ALA A 41 -9.12 1.68 -7.98
CA ALA A 41 -8.07 1.08 -8.79
C ALA A 41 -7.55 2.02 -9.88
N GLY A 42 -8.40 2.87 -10.48
CA GLY A 42 -7.98 3.75 -11.58
C GLY A 42 -7.27 5.03 -11.14
N VAL A 43 -7.54 5.54 -9.93
CA VAL A 43 -7.01 6.82 -9.46
C VAL A 43 -6.20 6.65 -8.17
N LEU A 44 -6.79 6.08 -7.12
CA LEU A 44 -6.14 6.05 -5.81
C LEU A 44 -4.95 5.10 -5.77
N VAL A 45 -5.08 3.88 -6.27
CA VAL A 45 -3.98 2.89 -6.31
C VAL A 45 -2.77 3.42 -7.06
N PRO A 46 -2.91 3.97 -8.28
CA PRO A 46 -1.77 4.52 -9.00
C PRO A 46 -1.07 5.63 -8.23
N LEU A 47 -1.84 6.58 -7.67
CA LEU A 47 -1.28 7.67 -6.88
C LEU A 47 -0.50 7.18 -5.66
N VAL A 48 -1.09 6.25 -4.90
CA VAL A 48 -0.45 5.69 -3.70
C VAL A 48 0.79 4.88 -4.08
N TRP A 49 0.71 4.02 -5.10
CA TRP A 49 1.85 3.20 -5.53
C TRP A 49 2.97 4.02 -6.15
N MET A 50 2.67 5.03 -6.97
CA MET A 50 3.68 5.97 -7.46
C MET A 50 4.36 6.70 -6.29
N GLY A 51 3.59 7.17 -5.31
CA GLY A 51 4.12 7.84 -4.12
C GLY A 51 4.98 6.94 -3.23
N ILE A 52 4.77 5.62 -3.24
CA ILE A 52 5.60 4.66 -2.51
C ILE A 52 6.85 4.29 -3.31
N MET A 53 6.70 4.04 -4.61
CA MET A 53 7.73 3.41 -5.44
C MET A 53 8.74 4.42 -5.99
N LEU A 54 8.31 5.64 -6.31
CA LEU A 54 9.20 6.66 -6.85
C LEU A 54 10.31 7.06 -5.84
N PRO A 55 10.03 7.33 -4.55
CA PRO A 55 11.08 7.58 -3.56
C PRO A 55 12.06 6.40 -3.43
N GLN A 56 11.55 5.17 -3.44
CA GLN A 56 12.36 3.96 -3.29
C GLN A 56 13.35 3.79 -4.45
N ALA A 57 12.91 4.06 -5.68
CA ALA A 57 13.76 3.99 -6.86
C ALA A 57 14.89 5.03 -6.88
N LEU A 58 14.71 6.15 -6.18
CA LEU A 58 15.70 7.23 -6.10
C LEU A 58 16.80 6.96 -5.07
N ILE A 59 16.56 6.13 -4.05
CA ILE A 59 17.51 5.90 -2.96
C ILE A 59 18.84 5.30 -3.46
N PRO A 60 18.86 4.18 -4.21
CA PRO A 60 20.13 3.60 -4.65
C PRO A 60 21.01 4.57 -5.46
N PRO A 61 20.53 5.20 -6.55
CA PRO A 61 21.36 6.10 -7.34
C PRO A 61 21.78 7.35 -6.53
N LEU A 62 20.90 7.91 -5.70
CA LEU A 62 21.22 9.05 -4.83
C LEU A 62 22.39 8.76 -3.88
N LEU A 63 22.45 7.55 -3.32
CA LEU A 63 23.53 7.15 -2.41
C LEU A 63 24.81 6.82 -3.18
N VAL A 64 24.70 6.20 -4.35
CA VAL A 64 25.85 5.94 -5.24
C VAL A 64 26.53 7.24 -5.65
N ASP A 65 25.75 8.24 -6.09
CA ASP A 65 26.27 9.56 -6.50
C ASP A 65 26.92 10.33 -5.33
N ARG A 66 26.57 9.98 -4.09
CA ARG A 66 27.21 10.48 -2.87
C ARG A 66 28.40 9.65 -2.40
N GLY A 67 28.88 8.71 -3.22
CA GLY A 67 30.07 7.91 -2.94
C GLY A 67 29.87 6.84 -1.87
N TRP A 68 28.63 6.44 -1.55
CA TRP A 68 28.41 5.37 -0.58
C TRP A 68 28.85 4.02 -1.15
N PRO A 69 29.47 3.15 -0.34
CA PRO A 69 29.85 1.82 -0.79
C PRO A 69 28.61 0.96 -1.06
N LEU A 70 28.60 0.25 -2.19
CA LEU A 70 27.48 -0.57 -2.65
C LEU A 70 27.00 -1.59 -1.60
N GLY A 71 27.94 -2.20 -0.85
CA GLY A 71 27.59 -3.12 0.24
C GLY A 71 26.73 -2.45 1.31
N ARG A 72 27.03 -1.20 1.69
CA ARG A 72 26.24 -0.44 2.68
C ARG A 72 24.89 -0.03 2.13
N ILE A 73 24.82 0.31 0.84
CA ILE A 73 23.55 0.61 0.16
C ILE A 73 22.65 -0.62 0.20
N GLY A 74 23.17 -1.80 -0.15
CA GLY A 74 22.43 -3.07 -0.08
C GLY A 74 21.94 -3.41 1.33
N LEU A 75 22.80 -3.25 2.35
CA LEU A 75 22.40 -3.45 3.75
C LEU A 75 21.26 -2.50 4.15
N LEU A 76 21.31 -1.24 3.74
CA LEU A 76 20.25 -0.27 4.04
C LEU A 76 18.95 -0.59 3.30
N THR A 77 18.99 -0.74 1.98
CA THR A 77 17.77 -0.86 1.19
C THR A 77 17.09 -2.22 1.36
N VAL A 78 17.88 -3.30 1.38
CA VAL A 78 17.35 -4.66 1.43
C VAL A 78 17.08 -5.10 2.86
N LEU A 79 18.08 -5.04 3.76
CA LEU A 79 17.89 -5.53 5.14
C LEU A 79 17.09 -4.54 5.97
N LEU A 80 17.55 -3.29 6.11
CA LEU A 80 16.86 -2.32 6.94
C LEU A 80 15.50 -1.95 6.35
N GLY A 81 15.45 -1.59 5.06
CA GLY A 81 14.20 -1.26 4.36
C GLY A 81 13.22 -2.43 4.24
N GLY A 82 13.74 -3.66 4.10
CA GLY A 82 12.94 -4.88 4.10
C GLY A 82 12.37 -5.21 5.47
N ALA A 83 13.22 -5.23 6.52
CA ALA A 83 12.80 -5.49 7.90
C ALA A 83 11.79 -4.45 8.39
N ALA A 84 12.04 -3.18 8.09
CA ALA A 84 11.09 -2.08 8.31
C ALA A 84 9.76 -2.35 7.61
N GLY A 85 9.78 -2.78 6.35
CA GLY A 85 8.55 -3.14 5.61
C GLY A 85 7.78 -4.29 6.23
N ILE A 86 8.47 -5.34 6.69
CA ILE A 86 7.85 -6.48 7.39
C ILE A 86 7.20 -6.00 8.69
N ALA A 87 7.89 -5.17 9.47
CA ALA A 87 7.34 -4.59 10.69
C ALA A 87 6.10 -3.73 10.40
N GLY A 88 6.17 -2.86 9.39
CA GLY A 88 5.05 -2.01 8.97
C GLY A 88 3.83 -2.84 8.54
N ALA A 89 4.02 -3.88 7.74
CA ALA A 89 2.96 -4.78 7.32
C ALA A 89 2.33 -5.53 8.50
N SER A 90 3.15 -6.05 9.41
CA SER A 90 2.71 -6.82 10.59
C SER A 90 1.84 -5.98 11.53
N VAL A 91 2.26 -4.74 11.78
CA VAL A 91 1.52 -3.78 12.62
C VAL A 91 0.20 -3.42 11.93
N THR A 92 0.25 -3.16 10.63
CA THR A 92 -0.90 -2.72 9.85
C THR A 92 -2.03 -3.74 9.79
N GLY A 93 -1.73 -5.03 9.69
CA GLY A 93 -2.77 -6.07 9.73
C GLY A 93 -3.65 -5.98 10.98
N ARG A 94 -3.06 -5.68 12.15
CA ARG A 94 -3.81 -5.46 13.39
C ARG A 94 -4.53 -4.11 13.41
N LEU A 95 -3.91 -3.06 12.88
CA LEU A 95 -4.53 -1.73 12.83
C LEU A 95 -5.76 -1.70 11.92
N VAL A 96 -5.73 -2.38 10.78
CA VAL A 96 -6.87 -2.44 9.85
C VAL A 96 -8.08 -3.09 10.54
N ALA A 97 -7.86 -4.16 11.30
CA ALA A 97 -8.92 -4.82 12.07
C ALA A 97 -9.51 -3.92 13.18
N ARG A 98 -8.73 -3.00 13.75
CA ARG A 98 -9.15 -2.14 14.87
C ARG A 98 -9.71 -0.78 14.46
N LEU A 99 -9.08 -0.13 13.48
CA LEU A 99 -9.33 1.28 13.12
C LEU A 99 -10.08 1.43 11.80
N GLY A 100 -10.18 0.35 11.02
CA GLY A 100 -10.76 0.33 9.68
C GLY A 100 -9.77 0.72 8.58
N ARG A 101 -10.11 0.36 7.34
CA ARG A 101 -9.24 0.51 6.15
C ARG A 101 -8.91 1.98 5.85
N GLY A 102 -9.92 2.85 5.87
CA GLY A 102 -9.76 4.27 5.51
C GLY A 102 -8.83 5.03 6.44
N ARG A 103 -8.98 4.88 7.77
CA ARG A 103 -8.10 5.54 8.75
C ARG A 103 -6.66 5.09 8.60
N VAL A 104 -6.44 3.78 8.43
CA VAL A 104 -5.08 3.23 8.30
C VAL A 104 -4.43 3.65 6.98
N LEU A 105 -5.20 3.73 5.89
CA LEU A 105 -4.72 4.28 4.62
C LEU A 105 -4.28 5.73 4.79
N LEU A 106 -5.08 6.58 5.45
CA LEU A 106 -4.75 7.98 5.70
C LEU A 106 -3.48 8.13 6.53
N THR A 107 -3.37 7.38 7.63
CA THR A 107 -2.16 7.40 8.47
C THR A 107 -0.94 6.87 7.73
N GLY A 108 -1.14 5.86 6.86
CA GLY A 108 -0.08 5.32 6.01
C GLY A 108 0.41 6.34 4.99
N CYS A 109 -0.50 7.04 4.30
CA CYS A 109 -0.16 8.09 3.33
C CYS A 109 0.52 9.29 4.02
N ALA A 110 0.06 9.69 5.20
CA ALA A 110 0.70 10.72 6.00
C ALA A 110 2.12 10.31 6.43
N GLY A 111 2.28 9.07 6.90
CA GLY A 111 3.59 8.49 7.25
C GLY A 111 4.53 8.41 6.04
N GLN A 112 4.02 8.01 4.88
CA GLN A 112 4.76 8.00 3.61
C GLN A 112 5.21 9.41 3.22
N LEU A 113 4.34 10.41 3.36
CA LEU A 113 4.67 11.80 3.06
C LEU A 113 5.78 12.33 3.99
N ALA A 114 5.67 12.05 5.28
CA ALA A 114 6.70 12.39 6.26
C ALA A 114 8.05 11.71 5.94
N ALA A 115 8.02 10.41 5.61
CA ALA A 115 9.21 9.66 5.23
C ALA A 115 9.86 10.20 3.94
N THR A 116 9.06 10.59 2.94
CA THR A 116 9.54 11.28 1.74
C THR A 116 10.17 12.64 2.07
N GLY A 117 9.65 13.36 3.06
CA GLY A 117 10.27 14.59 3.58
C GLY A 117 11.64 14.35 4.19
N VAL A 118 11.83 13.25 4.93
CA VAL A 118 13.16 12.86 5.43
C VAL A 118 14.11 12.52 4.28
N LEU A 119 13.63 11.81 3.24
CA LEU A 119 14.42 11.56 2.03
C LEU A 119 14.81 12.86 1.32
N LEU A 120 13.92 13.85 1.27
CA LEU A 120 14.22 15.16 0.67
C LEU A 120 15.39 15.84 1.40
N ALA A 121 15.44 15.75 2.74
CA ALA A 121 16.59 16.23 3.51
C ALA A 121 17.90 15.55 3.09
N VAL A 122 17.88 14.24 2.84
CA VAL A 122 19.04 13.50 2.29
C VAL A 122 19.37 13.99 0.88
N ALA A 123 18.36 14.22 0.03
CA ALA A 123 18.55 14.69 -1.33
C ALA A 123 19.22 16.07 -1.41
N VAL A 124 18.94 16.98 -0.45
CA VAL A 124 19.55 18.32 -0.40
C VAL A 124 20.87 18.39 0.37
N GLY A 125 21.34 17.28 0.97
CA GLY A 125 22.69 17.20 1.54
C GLY A 125 22.81 16.63 2.94
N ALA A 126 21.73 16.17 3.58
CA ALA A 126 21.84 15.47 4.86
C ALA A 126 22.63 14.16 4.68
N GLN A 127 23.51 13.86 5.65
CA GLN A 127 24.44 12.72 5.57
C GLN A 127 24.24 11.73 6.73
N GLY A 128 24.93 10.58 6.62
CA GLY A 128 25.04 9.61 7.70
C GLY A 128 23.71 8.98 8.12
N ALA A 129 23.36 9.11 9.40
CA ALA A 129 22.22 8.44 10.02
C ALA A 129 20.86 8.82 9.40
N VAL A 130 20.73 10.02 8.82
CA VAL A 130 19.48 10.50 8.22
C VAL A 130 19.05 9.62 7.04
N ALA A 131 20.01 9.10 6.25
CA ALA A 131 19.72 8.17 5.17
C ALA A 131 19.14 6.84 5.69
N ALA A 132 19.66 6.32 6.79
CA ALA A 132 19.14 5.10 7.41
C ALA A 132 17.71 5.32 7.96
N VAL A 133 17.45 6.47 8.59
CA VAL A 133 16.11 6.85 9.05
C VAL A 133 15.15 6.98 7.87
N ALA A 134 15.55 7.64 6.77
CA ALA A 134 14.73 7.76 5.58
C ALA A 134 14.35 6.38 5.00
N VAL A 135 15.33 5.48 4.84
CA VAL A 135 15.11 4.14 4.31
C VAL A 135 14.19 3.31 5.22
N ALA A 136 14.41 3.36 6.53
CA ALA A 136 13.56 2.65 7.50
C ALA A 136 12.14 3.21 7.51
N ALA A 137 11.96 4.53 7.52
CA ALA A 137 10.65 5.18 7.51
C ALA A 137 9.88 4.88 6.21
N LEU A 138 10.54 4.96 5.05
CA LEU A 138 9.94 4.62 3.77
C LEU A 138 9.61 3.12 3.68
N GLY A 139 10.46 2.26 4.25
CA GLY A 139 10.21 0.82 4.36
C GLY A 139 8.95 0.52 5.18
N LEU A 140 8.84 1.10 6.39
CA LEU A 140 7.68 0.98 7.27
C LEU A 140 6.39 1.42 6.57
N ALA A 141 6.41 2.62 5.98
CA ALA A 141 5.25 3.19 5.29
C ALA A 141 4.83 2.36 4.08
N ARG A 142 5.79 1.89 3.27
CA ARG A 142 5.54 0.97 2.16
C ARG A 142 4.88 -0.31 2.62
N GLY A 143 5.42 -0.95 3.66
CA GLY A 143 4.86 -2.18 4.21
C GLY A 143 3.42 -1.99 4.67
N ALA A 144 3.18 -0.91 5.41
CA ALA A 144 1.84 -0.56 5.89
C ALA A 144 0.85 -0.33 4.74
N LEU A 145 1.19 0.56 3.81
CA LEU A 145 0.30 0.92 2.69
C LEU A 145 0.01 -0.29 1.79
N ASN A 146 1.02 -1.12 1.50
CA ASN A 146 0.82 -2.29 0.66
C ASN A 146 -0.13 -3.31 1.32
N THR A 147 -0.02 -3.49 2.64
CA THR A 147 -0.97 -4.33 3.40
C THR A 147 -2.39 -3.80 3.29
N VAL A 148 -2.64 -2.50 3.52
CA VAL A 148 -3.99 -1.92 3.39
C VAL A 148 -4.53 -2.09 1.98
N ILE A 149 -3.69 -1.84 0.97
CA ILE A 149 -4.11 -1.92 -0.44
C ILE A 149 -4.52 -3.34 -0.81
N PHE A 150 -3.74 -4.34 -0.41
CA PHE A 150 -4.11 -5.72 -0.65
C PHE A 150 -5.36 -6.14 0.13
N THR A 151 -5.57 -5.61 1.34
CA THR A 151 -6.85 -5.83 2.04
C THR A 151 -8.02 -5.26 1.25
N VAL A 152 -7.90 -4.04 0.73
CA VAL A 152 -8.97 -3.44 -0.10
C VAL A 152 -9.16 -4.20 -1.42
N PHE A 153 -8.10 -4.74 -2.02
CA PHE A 153 -8.24 -5.62 -3.19
C PHE A 153 -9.05 -6.86 -2.88
N MET A 154 -8.83 -7.47 -1.71
CA MET A 154 -9.63 -8.63 -1.28
C MET A 154 -11.12 -8.27 -1.14
N ASP A 155 -11.45 -7.05 -0.70
CA ASP A 155 -12.85 -6.62 -0.59
C ASP A 155 -13.54 -6.49 -1.96
N PHE A 156 -12.79 -6.17 -3.01
CA PHE A 156 -13.30 -6.10 -4.38
C PHE A 156 -13.36 -7.46 -5.10
N CYS A 157 -12.74 -8.48 -4.53
CA CYS A 157 -12.71 -9.81 -5.15
C CYS A 157 -14.06 -10.51 -4.99
N ARG A 158 -14.65 -10.92 -6.12
CA ARG A 158 -15.92 -11.66 -6.09
C ARG A 158 -15.66 -13.12 -5.70
N PRO A 159 -16.48 -13.75 -4.84
CA PRO A 159 -16.23 -15.12 -4.38
C PRO A 159 -16.02 -16.14 -5.52
N ALA A 160 -16.80 -16.02 -6.60
CA ALA A 160 -16.72 -16.93 -7.75
C ALA A 160 -15.46 -16.76 -8.61
N THR A 161 -14.78 -15.62 -8.55
CA THR A 161 -13.61 -15.29 -9.39
C THR A 161 -12.47 -14.66 -8.58
N ALA A 162 -12.39 -14.96 -7.27
CA ALA A 162 -11.53 -14.23 -6.34
C ALA A 162 -10.06 -14.22 -6.76
N GLY A 163 -9.52 -15.37 -7.20
CA GLY A 163 -8.14 -15.46 -7.69
C GLY A 163 -7.88 -14.63 -8.95
N THR A 164 -8.84 -14.59 -9.88
CA THR A 164 -8.72 -13.79 -11.11
C THR A 164 -8.79 -12.30 -10.81
N ASP A 165 -9.73 -11.88 -9.97
CA ASP A 165 -9.92 -10.47 -9.62
C ASP A 165 -8.68 -9.93 -8.87
N PHE A 166 -8.16 -10.69 -7.90
CA PHE A 166 -6.97 -10.32 -7.15
C PHE A 166 -5.74 -10.21 -8.07
N THR A 167 -5.58 -11.16 -8.99
CA THR A 167 -4.46 -11.16 -9.95
C THR A 167 -4.53 -9.96 -10.87
N LEU A 168 -5.71 -9.60 -11.39
CA LEU A 168 -5.89 -8.43 -12.24
C LEU A 168 -5.58 -7.12 -11.51
N LEU A 169 -6.10 -6.95 -10.30
CA LEU A 169 -5.85 -5.76 -9.48
C LEU A 169 -4.38 -5.63 -9.11
N SER A 170 -3.75 -6.74 -8.72
CA SER A 170 -2.32 -6.78 -8.37
C SER A 170 -1.44 -6.54 -9.59
N ALA A 171 -1.74 -7.14 -10.74
CA ALA A 171 -1.01 -6.93 -11.98
C ALA A 171 -1.07 -5.47 -12.44
N TRP A 172 -2.25 -4.83 -12.33
CA TRP A 172 -2.39 -3.41 -12.59
C TRP A 172 -1.53 -2.58 -11.64
N GLY A 173 -1.58 -2.85 -10.33
CA GLY A 173 -0.71 -2.23 -9.36
C GLY A 173 0.76 -2.37 -9.79
N PHE A 174 1.24 -3.60 -10.01
CA PHE A 174 2.62 -3.88 -10.38
C PHE A 174 3.06 -3.17 -11.66
N ALA A 175 2.18 -3.04 -12.66
CA ALA A 175 2.47 -2.24 -13.83
C ALA A 175 2.76 -0.77 -13.45
N VAL A 176 1.95 -0.17 -12.57
CA VAL A 176 2.18 1.19 -12.07
C VAL A 176 3.46 1.29 -11.24
N ALA A 177 3.73 0.32 -10.35
CA ALA A 177 4.97 0.32 -9.57
C ALA A 177 6.20 0.27 -10.48
N VAL A 178 6.20 -0.61 -11.47
CA VAL A 178 7.31 -0.74 -12.43
C VAL A 178 7.48 0.56 -13.20
N ALA A 179 6.40 1.14 -13.73
CA ALA A 179 6.46 2.42 -14.42
C ALA A 179 7.06 3.53 -13.54
N ALA A 180 6.62 3.64 -12.28
CA ALA A 180 7.14 4.61 -11.33
C ALA A 180 8.62 4.39 -11.03
N GLN A 181 9.04 3.13 -10.80
CA GLN A 181 10.44 2.82 -10.51
C GLN A 181 11.35 3.07 -11.72
N SER A 182 10.91 2.72 -12.92
CA SER A 182 11.66 2.96 -14.15
C SER A 182 11.78 4.44 -14.50
N ALA A 183 10.75 5.25 -14.18
CA ALA A 183 10.78 6.69 -14.43
C ALA A 183 11.64 7.48 -13.42
N GLY A 184 11.91 6.93 -12.23
CA GLY A 184 12.62 7.61 -11.14
C GLY A 184 14.03 8.09 -11.52
N PRO A 185 14.97 7.19 -11.86
CA PRO A 185 16.34 7.60 -12.16
C PRO A 185 16.46 8.57 -13.36
N PRO A 186 15.78 8.38 -14.49
CA PRO A 186 15.78 9.36 -15.58
C PRO A 186 15.24 10.73 -15.15
N LEU A 187 14.18 10.75 -14.34
CA LEU A 187 13.65 12.00 -13.78
C LEU A 187 14.70 12.72 -12.92
N ALA A 188 15.39 11.99 -12.04
CA ALA A 188 16.48 12.57 -11.25
C ALA A 188 17.65 13.06 -12.11
N GLY A 189 17.97 12.38 -13.22
CA GLY A 189 18.97 12.84 -14.17
C GLY A 189 18.58 14.16 -14.87
N ALA A 190 17.28 14.38 -15.11
CA ALA A 190 16.79 15.58 -15.81
C ALA A 190 16.60 16.79 -14.88
N VAL A 191 16.07 16.59 -13.67
CA VAL A 191 15.70 17.70 -12.75
C VAL A 191 16.48 17.71 -11.43
N GLY A 192 17.34 16.72 -11.21
CA GLY A 192 18.06 16.52 -9.94
C GLY A 192 17.26 15.74 -8.89
N TYR A 193 17.96 15.19 -7.90
CA TYR A 193 17.36 14.38 -6.84
C TYR A 193 16.34 15.14 -5.99
N GLY A 194 16.61 16.39 -5.62
CA GLY A 194 15.71 17.18 -4.79
C GLY A 194 14.34 17.39 -5.45
N ALA A 195 14.33 17.79 -6.72
CA ALA A 195 13.10 17.96 -7.49
C ALA A 195 12.38 16.62 -7.74
N ALA A 196 13.11 15.56 -8.06
CA ALA A 196 12.51 14.23 -8.24
C ALA A 196 11.83 13.70 -6.97
N VAL A 197 12.45 13.90 -5.80
CA VAL A 197 11.85 13.56 -4.50
C VAL A 197 10.64 14.47 -4.19
N ALA A 198 10.70 15.76 -4.53
CA ALA A 198 9.57 16.66 -4.37
C ALA A 198 8.36 16.25 -5.23
N VAL A 199 8.58 15.81 -6.47
CA VAL A 199 7.53 15.23 -7.33
C VAL A 199 6.90 14.00 -6.68
N ALA A 200 7.72 13.11 -6.11
CA ALA A 200 7.21 11.96 -5.38
C ALA A 200 6.37 12.37 -4.16
N GLY A 201 6.83 13.36 -3.39
CA GLY A 201 6.09 13.93 -2.27
C GLY A 201 4.76 14.55 -2.70
N MET A 202 4.72 15.25 -3.85
CA MET A 202 3.50 15.80 -4.43
C MET A 202 2.50 14.69 -4.77
N MET A 203 2.96 13.60 -5.38
CA MET A 203 2.10 12.44 -5.69
C MET A 203 1.52 11.82 -4.41
N THR A 204 2.32 11.64 -3.36
CA THR A 204 1.83 11.16 -2.06
C THR A 204 0.84 12.12 -1.42
N ALA A 205 1.07 13.43 -1.51
CA ALA A 205 0.16 14.44 -0.98
C ALA A 205 -1.18 14.46 -1.73
N VAL A 206 -1.17 14.36 -3.06
CA VAL A 206 -2.38 14.20 -3.86
C VAL A 206 -3.11 12.92 -3.50
N ALA A 207 -2.40 11.80 -3.31
CA ALA A 207 -2.98 10.54 -2.85
C ALA A 207 -3.66 10.69 -1.47
N LEU A 208 -3.02 11.39 -0.53
CA LEU A 208 -3.55 11.64 0.81
C LEU A 208 -4.82 12.52 0.76
N VAL A 209 -4.80 13.61 -0.02
CA VAL A 209 -5.96 14.49 -0.18
C VAL A 209 -7.12 13.72 -0.82
N TRP A 210 -6.84 12.92 -1.85
CA TRP A 210 -7.85 12.11 -2.52
C TRP A 210 -8.42 11.03 -1.61
N ALA A 211 -7.57 10.31 -0.88
CA ALA A 211 -8.00 9.35 0.13
C ALA A 211 -8.88 10.04 1.19
N ARG A 212 -8.52 11.25 1.63
CA ARG A 212 -9.32 12.00 2.61
C ARG A 212 -10.65 12.45 2.02
N ALA A 213 -10.71 12.82 0.74
CA ALA A 213 -11.95 13.19 0.08
C ALA A 213 -12.90 11.98 -0.08
N LEU A 214 -12.36 10.78 -0.34
CA LEU A 214 -13.16 9.56 -0.44
C LEU A 214 -13.65 9.07 0.93
N TYR A 215 -12.75 8.94 1.91
CA TYR A 215 -13.08 8.39 3.24
C TYR A 215 -13.59 9.44 4.23
N GLY A 216 -13.42 10.73 3.96
CA GLY A 216 -13.97 11.83 4.76
C GLY A 216 -15.47 12.06 4.52
N ARG A 217 -16.00 11.57 3.39
CA ARG A 217 -17.45 11.51 3.14
C ARG A 217 -18.15 10.41 3.92
N GLU A 218 -17.37 9.50 4.54
CA GLU A 218 -17.84 8.39 5.37
C GLU A 218 -17.62 8.67 6.88
N ALA A 219 -17.41 9.93 7.28
CA ALA A 219 -17.32 10.30 8.69
C ALA A 219 -18.65 9.98 9.43
N PRO A 220 -18.55 9.60 10.70
CA PRO A 220 -19.28 8.49 11.30
C PRO A 220 -20.72 8.84 11.63
N ASP A 221 -21.66 7.91 11.38
CA ASP A 221 -22.81 7.79 12.27
C ASP A 221 -22.23 7.65 13.68
N SER A 222 -22.43 8.68 14.49
CA SER A 222 -22.06 8.68 15.90
C SER A 222 -22.68 7.47 16.59
N PRO A 223 -21.91 6.77 17.43
CA PRO A 223 -22.45 5.71 18.27
C PRO A 223 -23.44 6.32 19.28
N SER A 224 -24.52 5.58 19.57
CA SER A 224 -25.39 5.71 20.76
C SER A 224 -26.70 6.53 20.73
N GLU A 225 -27.50 6.54 19.66
CA GLU A 225 -28.94 6.95 19.78
C GLU A 225 -29.93 5.77 19.80
N GLY A 226 -29.47 4.54 19.55
CA GLY A 226 -30.32 3.33 19.59
C GLY A 226 -30.37 2.60 20.93
N ALA A 227 -29.54 2.97 21.91
CA ALA A 227 -29.42 2.25 23.18
C ALA A 227 -30.07 2.97 24.38
N GLU A 228 -30.33 4.29 24.30
CA GLU A 228 -31.02 5.03 25.38
C GLU A 228 -32.54 4.99 25.24
N HIS A 229 -33.10 4.90 24.03
CA HIS A 229 -34.55 4.77 23.86
C HIS A 229 -35.10 3.38 24.25
N ALA A 230 -34.28 2.31 24.15
CA ALA A 230 -34.70 0.97 24.54
C ALA A 230 -34.69 0.71 26.07
N VAL A 231 -34.06 1.58 26.85
CA VAL A 231 -34.00 1.47 28.33
C VAL A 231 -35.04 2.38 29.00
N GLN A 232 -35.58 3.37 28.28
CA GLN A 232 -36.60 4.27 28.79
C GLN A 232 -38.04 3.77 28.56
N ASP A 233 -38.26 2.88 27.59
CA ASP A 233 -39.54 2.17 27.39
C ASP A 233 -39.68 0.88 28.22
N ALA A 234 -38.68 0.56 29.05
CA ALA A 234 -38.66 -0.62 29.94
C ALA A 234 -38.69 -0.26 31.44
N ARG A 235 -39.09 0.97 31.79
CA ARG A 235 -39.38 1.42 33.16
C ARG A 235 -40.76 2.03 33.25
#